data_AF-A0A7Y5C795-F1
#
_entry.id   AF-A0A7Y5C795-F1
#
_cell.length_a   1.000
_cell.length_b   1.000
_cell.length_c   1.000
_cell.angle_alpha   90.00
_cell.angle_beta   90.00
_cell.angle_gamma   90.00
#
_symmetry.space_group_name_H-M   'P 1'
#
loop_
_entity.id
_entity.type
_entity.pdbx_description
1 polymer ?
#
loop_
_entity_poly.entity_id
_entity_poly.type
_entity_poly.pdbx_seq_one_letter_code
_entity_poly.pdbx_strand_id
1 'polypeptide(L)'
;MTMRVFAGIAGLVALLMVSSACRSDGGGSVVEKVKYDFGIGEKPEGYESFSDRVMTRLDAVGKTEMKRMNVENRYGDIQFEDEQGLQGKYYKQVKEYESHQALEAVPVSRGSQGERGYVGYVQYSFRIKQGERFSTRTEAEAAPANIRTDVTGKETYRYSFGPGGTWDGAPGEKTSR
;
A
#
# COMPACT_ATOMS: atom_id res chain seq x y z
N MET A 1 -72.28 40.83 17.16
CA MET A 1 -71.93 41.65 18.35
C MET A 1 -70.67 41.05 18.95
N THR A 2 -69.48 41.46 18.49
CA THR A 2 -68.67 42.63 18.91
C THR A 2 -67.84 42.38 20.17
N MET A 3 -66.52 42.38 19.96
CA MET A 3 -65.44 42.91 20.82
C MET A 3 -65.12 42.17 22.13
N ARG A 4 -63.89 42.11 22.66
CA ARG A 4 -62.50 42.39 22.23
C ARG A 4 -61.64 41.87 23.42
N VAL A 5 -60.56 41.12 23.15
CA VAL A 5 -59.14 41.47 23.41
C VAL A 5 -58.75 41.66 24.89
N PHE A 6 -57.81 40.85 25.41
CA PHE A 6 -56.43 41.28 25.73
C PHE A 6 -55.58 40.13 26.34
N ALA A 7 -54.34 40.04 25.80
CA ALA A 7 -53.05 39.74 26.45
C ALA A 7 -52.85 38.37 27.16
N GLY A 8 -51.69 37.70 27.07
CA GLY A 8 -50.44 38.05 26.43
C GLY A 8 -49.41 36.94 26.68
N ILE A 9 -48.49 36.78 25.72
CA ILE A 9 -47.08 36.38 25.87
C ILE A 9 -46.79 35.49 27.10
N ALA A 10 -46.86 34.17 26.93
CA ALA A 10 -46.22 33.20 27.81
C ALA A 10 -45.42 32.23 26.93
N GLY A 11 -44.10 32.23 27.15
CA GLY A 11 -43.04 31.70 26.27
C GLY A 11 -43.24 30.26 25.79
N LEU A 12 -42.82 29.88 24.59
CA LEU A 12 -41.46 30.04 24.05
C LEU A 12 -40.41 29.82 25.14
N VAL A 13 -40.26 28.58 25.59
CA VAL A 13 -39.08 27.89 26.19
C VAL A 13 -39.62 26.61 26.86
N ALA A 14 -40.29 25.76 26.07
CA ALA A 14 -40.73 24.45 26.51
C ALA A 14 -40.04 23.38 25.67
N LEU A 15 -38.96 22.85 26.25
CA LEU A 15 -38.60 21.44 26.16
C LEU A 15 -37.89 20.95 24.88
N LEU A 16 -36.86 21.67 24.42
CA LEU A 16 -35.87 21.19 23.43
C LEU A 16 -34.44 21.11 23.98
N MET A 17 -34.27 21.01 25.29
CA MET A 17 -32.99 20.73 25.93
C MET A 17 -33.20 19.64 26.99
N VAL A 18 -32.19 18.76 27.15
CA VAL A 18 -32.19 17.49 27.89
C VAL A 18 -32.74 16.35 27.02
N SER A 19 -31.95 15.44 26.42
CA SER A 19 -30.62 14.94 26.75
C SER A 19 -30.02 14.22 25.53
N SER A 20 -29.28 14.94 24.69
CA SER A 20 -28.25 14.31 23.85
C SER A 20 -27.06 13.97 24.74
N ALA A 21 -27.18 12.89 25.49
CA ALA A 21 -26.02 12.21 26.05
C ALA A 21 -25.27 11.54 24.90
N CYS A 22 -24.51 12.32 24.14
CA CYS A 22 -23.34 11.81 23.45
C CYS A 22 -22.38 11.37 24.56
N ARG A 23 -22.54 10.12 25.01
CA ARG A 23 -21.50 9.40 25.73
C ARG A 23 -20.29 9.43 24.81
N SER A 24 -19.32 10.28 25.14
CA SER A 24 -17.98 10.20 24.60
C SER A 24 -17.37 8.91 25.16
N ASP A 25 -17.69 7.79 24.53
CA ASP A 25 -16.99 6.53 24.77
C ASP A 25 -15.51 6.73 24.43
N GLY A 26 -14.64 6.47 25.41
CA GLY A 26 -13.24 6.13 25.19
C GLY A 26 -12.36 7.18 24.50
N GLY A 27 -12.55 8.47 24.82
CA GLY A 27 -11.69 9.55 24.33
C GLY A 27 -10.37 9.66 25.08
N GLY A 28 -9.47 8.69 24.93
CA GLY A 28 -8.05 8.92 25.21
C GLY A 28 -7.58 10.08 24.34
N SER A 29 -7.15 11.18 24.96
CA SER A 29 -6.96 12.44 24.24
C SER A 29 -5.94 12.26 23.12
N VAL A 30 -6.13 12.94 21.98
CA VAL A 30 -5.13 12.96 20.89
C VAL A 30 -3.73 13.32 21.44
N VAL A 31 -3.68 14.09 22.54
CA VAL A 31 -2.47 14.45 23.28
C VAL A 31 -1.80 13.24 23.94
N GLU A 32 -2.56 12.31 24.52
CA GLU A 32 -2.01 11.05 25.09
C GLU A 32 -1.46 10.14 24.01
N LYS A 33 -2.17 9.98 22.90
CA LYS A 33 -1.70 9.19 21.76
C LYS A 33 -0.35 9.70 21.23
N VAL A 34 -0.23 11.03 21.08
CA VAL A 34 1.02 11.67 20.67
C VAL A 34 2.12 11.46 21.72
N LYS A 35 1.83 11.56 23.02
CA LYS A 35 2.83 11.29 24.08
C LYS A 35 3.41 9.88 23.97
N TYR A 36 2.59 8.86 23.70
CA TYR A 36 3.04 7.48 23.53
C TYR A 36 3.82 7.26 22.23
N ASP A 37 3.42 7.92 21.13
CA ASP A 37 4.16 7.87 19.85
C ASP A 37 5.57 8.48 19.96
N PHE A 38 5.80 9.42 20.89
CA PHE A 38 7.11 10.01 21.19
C PHE A 38 7.87 9.32 22.35
N GLY A 39 7.35 8.20 22.88
CA GLY A 39 8.02 7.44 23.95
C GLY A 39 7.95 8.07 25.35
N ILE A 40 7.04 9.03 25.57
CA ILE A 40 6.84 9.68 26.86
C ILE A 40 5.66 9.01 27.57
N GLY A 41 5.93 7.94 28.32
CA GLY A 41 4.96 7.23 29.18
C GLY A 41 4.87 5.72 28.90
N GLU A 42 4.35 4.97 29.88
CA GLU A 42 4.04 3.53 29.71
C GLU A 42 2.85 3.36 28.76
N LYS A 43 3.04 2.57 27.71
CA LYS A 43 2.01 2.33 26.69
C LYS A 43 0.84 1.54 27.30
N PRO A 44 -0.43 1.98 27.11
CA PRO A 44 -1.59 1.22 27.56
C PRO A 44 -1.64 -0.17 26.96
N GLU A 45 -2.18 -1.14 27.69
CA GLU A 45 -2.42 -2.49 27.18
C GLU A 45 -3.29 -2.42 25.92
N GLY A 46 -2.79 -2.94 24.79
CA GLY A 46 -3.47 -2.89 23.49
C GLY A 46 -3.15 -1.68 22.60
N TYR A 47 -2.18 -0.83 22.94
CA TYR A 47 -1.73 0.27 22.07
C TYR A 47 -0.88 -0.22 20.88
N GLU A 48 -1.37 -0.04 19.65
CA GLU A 48 -0.57 -0.16 18.43
C GLU A 48 -0.17 1.21 17.90
N SER A 49 1.13 1.41 17.61
CA SER A 49 1.55 2.63 16.91
C SER A 49 1.01 2.64 15.48
N PHE A 50 0.77 3.82 14.92
CA PHE A 50 0.33 3.91 13.52
C PHE A 50 1.38 3.34 12.55
N SER A 51 2.67 3.44 12.89
CA SER A 51 3.75 2.84 12.12
C SER A 51 3.64 1.32 12.06
N ASP A 52 3.37 0.67 13.21
CA ASP A 52 3.22 -0.79 13.27
C ASP A 52 2.05 -1.26 12.40
N ARG A 53 0.94 -0.53 12.44
CA ARG A 53 -0.23 -0.81 11.58
C ARG A 53 0.10 -0.69 10.09
N VAL A 54 0.87 0.33 9.70
CA VAL A 54 1.30 0.49 8.30
C VAL A 54 2.27 -0.63 7.91
N MET A 55 3.16 -1.05 8.80
CA MET A 55 4.05 -2.19 8.57
C MET A 55 3.29 -3.50 8.36
N THR A 56 2.27 -3.80 9.17
CA THR A 56 1.42 -4.97 8.96
C THR A 56 0.69 -4.91 7.62
N ARG A 57 0.21 -3.73 7.22
CA ARG A 57 -0.45 -3.55 5.92
C ARG A 57 0.52 -3.65 4.76
N LEU A 58 1.75 -3.17 4.92
CA LEU A 58 2.81 -3.27 3.93
C LEU A 58 3.12 -4.71 3.53
N ASP A 59 3.05 -5.65 4.46
CA ASP A 59 3.20 -7.07 4.13
C ASP A 59 2.09 -7.56 3.17
N ALA A 60 0.83 -7.17 3.45
CA ALA A 60 -0.30 -7.50 2.59
C ALA A 60 -0.21 -6.82 1.21
N VAL A 61 0.24 -5.57 1.15
CA VAL A 61 0.56 -4.86 -0.10
C VAL A 61 1.65 -5.61 -0.85
N GLY A 62 2.73 -5.98 -0.15
CA GLY A 62 3.83 -6.80 -0.65
C GLY A 62 3.34 -8.03 -1.41
N LYS A 63 2.56 -8.87 -0.73
CA LYS A 63 1.98 -10.08 -1.31
C LYS A 63 1.06 -9.81 -2.51
N THR A 64 0.28 -8.73 -2.47
CA THR A 64 -0.68 -8.38 -3.53
C THR A 64 0.05 -7.90 -4.78
N GLU A 65 0.99 -6.99 -4.61
CA GLU A 65 1.77 -6.41 -5.70
C GLU A 65 2.73 -7.42 -6.33
N MET A 66 3.31 -8.33 -5.55
CA MET A 66 4.11 -9.43 -6.12
C MET A 66 3.30 -10.25 -7.13
N LYS A 67 2.04 -10.57 -6.80
CA LYS A 67 1.15 -11.28 -7.74
C LYS A 67 0.87 -10.45 -8.97
N ARG A 68 0.53 -9.16 -8.81
CA ARG A 68 0.27 -8.24 -9.93
C ARG A 68 1.48 -8.15 -10.86
N MET A 69 2.67 -7.95 -10.31
CA MET A 69 3.92 -7.85 -11.06
C MET A 69 4.29 -9.16 -11.77
N ASN A 70 4.02 -10.33 -11.17
CA ASN A 70 4.25 -11.61 -11.85
C ASN A 70 3.27 -11.84 -13.01
N VAL A 71 2.01 -11.38 -12.87
CA VAL A 71 1.04 -11.41 -13.97
C VAL A 71 1.47 -10.46 -15.10
N GLU A 72 1.96 -9.27 -14.78
CA GLU A 72 2.44 -8.31 -15.76
C GLU A 72 3.68 -8.83 -16.50
N ASN A 73 4.66 -9.38 -15.77
CA ASN A 73 5.91 -9.88 -16.34
C ASN A 73 5.79 -11.23 -17.04
N ARG A 74 4.63 -11.91 -17.01
CA ARG A 74 4.47 -13.27 -17.59
C ARG A 74 4.83 -13.36 -19.08
N TYR A 75 4.69 -12.26 -19.80
CA TYR A 75 4.98 -12.20 -21.24
C TYR A 75 6.49 -12.13 -21.49
N GLY A 76 7.23 -11.46 -20.59
CA GLY A 76 8.67 -11.33 -20.65
C GLY A 76 9.17 -10.63 -21.91
N ASP A 77 10.47 -10.78 -22.15
CA ASP A 77 11.15 -10.27 -23.33
C ASP A 77 11.73 -11.42 -24.15
N ILE A 78 11.73 -11.30 -25.48
CA ILE A 78 12.41 -12.27 -26.34
C ILE A 78 13.85 -11.83 -26.55
N GLN A 79 14.76 -12.72 -26.17
CA GLN A 79 16.20 -12.57 -26.31
C GLN A 79 16.70 -13.41 -27.48
N PHE A 80 17.89 -13.07 -27.99
CA PHE A 80 18.57 -13.79 -29.05
C PHE A 80 19.94 -14.27 -28.55
N GLU A 81 20.21 -15.56 -28.72
CA GLU A 81 21.45 -16.25 -28.38
C GLU A 81 22.18 -16.61 -29.68
N ASP A 82 23.40 -16.12 -29.86
CA ASP A 82 24.24 -16.41 -31.03
C ASP A 82 25.00 -17.73 -30.82
N GLU A 83 24.81 -18.70 -31.71
CA GLU A 83 25.51 -20.00 -31.70
C GLU A 83 26.75 -19.95 -32.61
N GLN A 84 27.69 -19.04 -32.33
CA GLN A 84 29.02 -18.93 -32.96
C GLN A 84 29.03 -19.25 -34.48
N GLY A 85 28.15 -18.61 -35.26
CA GLY A 85 27.97 -18.93 -36.68
C GLY A 85 26.90 -18.11 -37.42
N LEU A 86 26.27 -18.71 -38.44
CA LEU A 86 25.18 -18.10 -39.25
C LEU A 86 23.77 -18.36 -38.66
N GLN A 87 23.69 -19.00 -37.50
CA GLN A 87 22.43 -19.35 -36.84
C GLN A 87 22.46 -18.85 -35.40
N GLY A 88 21.30 -18.41 -34.93
CA GLY A 88 21.09 -18.13 -33.53
C GLY A 88 19.68 -18.52 -33.13
N LYS A 89 19.44 -18.56 -31.83
CA LYS A 89 18.20 -19.02 -31.23
C LYS A 89 17.53 -17.89 -30.48
N TYR A 90 16.22 -17.91 -30.46
CA TYR A 90 15.39 -17.02 -29.65
C TYR A 90 14.94 -17.76 -28.41
N TYR A 91 14.88 -17.06 -27.28
CA TYR A 91 14.30 -17.58 -26.05
C TYR A 91 13.56 -16.48 -25.30
N LYS A 92 12.48 -16.86 -24.61
CA LYS A 92 11.77 -15.93 -23.72
C LYS A 92 12.50 -15.79 -22.39
N GLN A 93 12.63 -14.58 -21.89
CA GLN A 93 13.16 -14.26 -20.59
C GLN A 93 12.11 -13.53 -19.75
N VAL A 94 11.79 -14.08 -18.58
CA VAL A 94 10.78 -13.53 -17.66
C VAL A 94 11.44 -13.24 -16.32
N LYS A 95 11.10 -12.09 -15.73
CA LYS A 95 11.38 -11.79 -14.33
C LYS A 95 10.24 -12.31 -13.46
N GLU A 96 10.55 -13.24 -12.56
CA GLU A 96 9.60 -13.74 -11.58
C GLU A 96 10.02 -13.29 -10.18
N TYR A 97 9.12 -12.60 -9.48
CA TYR A 97 9.27 -12.23 -8.09
C TYR A 97 8.92 -13.42 -7.19
N GLU A 98 9.85 -13.83 -6.33
CA GLU A 98 9.76 -15.03 -5.50
C GLU A 98 9.41 -14.71 -4.04
N SER A 99 9.82 -13.54 -3.54
CA SER A 99 9.56 -13.11 -2.16
C SER A 99 9.46 -11.59 -2.04
N HIS A 100 8.84 -11.15 -0.94
CA HIS A 100 8.72 -9.74 -0.56
C HIS A 100 9.14 -9.55 0.91
N GLN A 101 9.63 -8.36 1.23
CA GLN A 101 9.98 -7.95 2.58
C GLN A 101 9.58 -6.49 2.78
N ALA A 102 8.69 -6.22 3.74
CA ALA A 102 8.42 -4.86 4.19
C ALA A 102 9.68 -4.31 4.89
N LEU A 103 10.19 -3.18 4.41
CA LEU A 103 11.41 -2.58 4.94
C LEU A 103 11.09 -1.57 6.03
N GLU A 104 10.27 -0.57 5.71
CA GLU A 104 9.93 0.51 6.64
C GLU A 104 8.65 1.24 6.21
N ALA A 105 8.09 1.98 7.16
CA ALA A 105 7.02 2.94 6.97
C ALA A 105 7.45 4.28 7.57
N VAL A 106 7.39 5.35 6.77
CA VAL A 106 7.83 6.69 7.16
C VAL A 106 6.66 7.65 7.03
N PRO A 107 6.36 8.49 8.05
CA PRO A 107 5.35 9.52 7.93
C PRO A 107 5.79 10.59 6.93
N VAL A 108 4.89 11.00 6.04
CA VAL A 108 5.13 12.12 5.13
C VAL A 108 5.01 13.43 5.91
N SER A 109 6.09 14.18 5.99
CA SER A 109 6.11 15.51 6.63
C SER A 109 5.31 16.52 5.80
N ARG A 110 4.55 17.40 6.46
CA ARG A 110 3.53 18.28 5.84
C ARG A 110 4.07 19.10 4.65
N GLY A 111 3.40 19.00 3.50
CA GLY A 111 3.30 20.09 2.53
C GLY A 111 2.08 20.98 2.84
N SER A 112 2.00 22.16 2.20
CA SER A 112 1.01 23.21 2.46
C SER A 112 -0.48 22.82 2.34
N GLN A 113 -0.80 21.61 1.87
CA GLN A 113 -2.17 21.10 1.65
C GLN A 113 -2.60 19.96 2.59
N GLY A 114 -1.95 19.77 3.74
CA GLY A 114 -2.65 19.33 4.96
C GLY A 114 -2.99 17.85 5.17
N GLU A 115 -2.83 16.93 4.22
CA GLU A 115 -3.03 15.49 4.50
C GLU A 115 -1.77 14.82 5.04
N ARG A 116 -1.86 14.28 6.26
CA ARG A 116 -0.80 13.46 6.88
C ARG A 116 -0.86 12.08 6.25
N GLY A 117 0.16 11.63 5.52
CA GLY A 117 0.22 10.28 4.94
C GLY A 117 1.42 9.48 5.44
N TYR A 118 1.54 8.24 4.97
CA TYR A 118 2.74 7.44 5.15
C TYR A 118 3.26 6.98 3.79
N VAL A 119 4.56 6.79 3.72
CA VAL A 119 5.23 6.11 2.61
C VAL A 119 5.82 4.84 3.15
N GLY A 120 5.51 3.72 2.52
CA GLY A 120 6.06 2.43 2.85
C GLY A 120 6.96 1.88 1.75
N TYR A 121 7.96 1.09 2.13
CA TYR A 121 8.89 0.48 1.18
C TYR A 121 8.83 -1.04 1.30
N VAL A 122 8.72 -1.71 0.15
CA VAL A 122 8.80 -3.17 0.05
C VAL A 122 9.93 -3.55 -0.89
N GLN A 123 10.81 -4.43 -0.43
CA GLN A 123 11.82 -5.05 -1.27
C GLN A 123 11.27 -6.38 -1.81
N TYR A 124 11.39 -6.57 -3.12
CA TYR A 124 11.07 -7.82 -3.78
C TYR A 124 12.33 -8.51 -4.26
N SER A 125 12.46 -9.79 -3.97
CA SER A 125 13.51 -10.62 -4.56
C SER A 125 12.96 -11.31 -5.80
N PHE A 126 13.74 -11.29 -6.88
CA PHE A 126 13.36 -11.90 -8.13
C PHE A 126 14.42 -12.86 -8.65
N ARG A 127 13.99 -13.75 -9.54
CA ARG A 127 14.81 -14.61 -10.35
C ARG A 127 14.44 -14.44 -11.82
N ILE A 128 15.43 -14.51 -12.68
CA ILE A 128 15.19 -14.60 -14.11
C ILE A 128 14.93 -16.06 -14.49
N LYS A 129 13.81 -16.28 -15.17
CA LYS A 129 13.47 -17.54 -15.83
C LYS A 129 13.64 -17.41 -17.33
N GLN A 130 14.03 -18.49 -17.97
CA GLN A 130 14.19 -18.59 -19.42
C GLN A 130 13.29 -19.68 -19.99
N GLY A 131 12.91 -19.51 -21.25
CA GLY A 131 12.28 -20.54 -22.07
C GLY A 131 13.30 -21.41 -22.78
N GLU A 132 12.78 -22.42 -23.46
CA GLU A 132 13.54 -23.19 -24.44
C GLU A 132 13.99 -22.30 -25.61
N ARG A 133 15.01 -22.78 -26.33
CA ARG A 133 15.61 -22.08 -27.46
C ARG A 133 14.94 -22.52 -28.75
N PHE A 134 14.47 -21.55 -29.54
CA PHE A 134 13.78 -21.80 -30.81
C PHE A 134 14.49 -21.09 -31.96
N SER A 135 14.32 -21.61 -33.18
CA SER A 135 14.88 -20.96 -34.37
C SER A 135 14.09 -19.72 -34.79
N THR A 136 12.85 -19.54 -34.30
CA THR A 136 12.00 -18.39 -34.63
C THR A 136 11.58 -17.63 -33.38
N ARG A 137 11.42 -16.31 -33.54
CA ARG A 137 10.94 -15.42 -32.46
C ARG A 137 9.54 -15.79 -31.98
N THR A 138 8.64 -16.13 -32.91
CA THR A 138 7.25 -16.45 -32.62
C THR A 138 7.11 -17.71 -31.75
N GLU A 139 7.91 -18.74 -32.03
CA GLU A 139 7.92 -19.96 -31.20
C GLU A 139 8.42 -19.67 -29.78
N ALA A 140 9.49 -18.88 -29.64
CA ALA A 140 10.01 -18.45 -28.35
C ALA A 140 8.97 -17.62 -27.56
N GLU A 141 8.19 -16.78 -28.23
CA GLU A 141 7.13 -15.98 -27.62
C GLU A 141 5.92 -16.82 -27.19
N ALA A 142 5.59 -17.89 -27.89
CA ALA A 142 4.52 -18.80 -27.48
C ALA A 142 4.94 -19.70 -26.29
N ALA A 143 6.23 -20.04 -26.19
CA ALA A 143 6.75 -20.94 -25.17
C ALA A 143 6.73 -20.33 -23.74
N PRO A 144 6.53 -21.16 -22.70
CA PRO A 144 6.65 -20.70 -21.31
C PRO A 144 8.13 -20.56 -20.88
N ALA A 145 8.41 -19.62 -19.98
CA ALA A 145 9.73 -19.46 -19.37
C ALA A 145 9.81 -20.27 -18.05
N ASN A 146 10.13 -21.56 -18.14
CA ASN A 146 10.13 -22.48 -16.99
C ASN A 146 11.53 -22.85 -16.48
N ILE A 147 12.59 -22.50 -17.21
CA ILE A 147 13.97 -22.82 -16.86
C ILE A 147 14.46 -21.78 -15.86
N ARG A 148 14.76 -22.19 -14.63
CA ARG A 148 15.34 -21.29 -13.62
C ARG A 148 16.80 -21.01 -13.96
N THR A 149 17.19 -19.74 -13.90
CA THR A 149 18.60 -19.33 -13.97
C THR A 149 19.15 -18.99 -12.59
N ASP A 150 20.45 -18.83 -12.48
CA ASP A 150 21.12 -18.33 -11.27
C ASP A 150 21.10 -16.80 -11.17
N VAL A 151 20.56 -16.11 -12.17
CA VAL A 151 20.42 -14.65 -12.16
C VAL A 151 19.27 -14.28 -11.23
N THR A 152 19.65 -13.67 -10.11
CA THR A 152 18.73 -13.18 -9.09
C THR A 152 19.00 -11.71 -8.82
N GLY A 153 18.02 -11.03 -8.23
CA GLY A 153 18.18 -9.64 -7.84
C GLY A 153 17.11 -9.18 -6.88
N LYS A 154 17.20 -7.91 -6.50
CA LYS A 154 16.28 -7.27 -5.58
C LYS A 154 15.85 -5.92 -6.15
N GLU A 155 14.58 -5.58 -5.98
CA GLU A 155 14.05 -4.27 -6.35
C GLU A 155 13.22 -3.71 -5.21
N THR A 156 13.43 -2.44 -4.88
CA THR A 156 12.71 -1.75 -3.80
C THR A 156 11.63 -0.84 -4.40
N TYR A 157 10.39 -1.02 -3.98
CA TYR A 157 9.25 -0.23 -4.42
C TYR A 157 8.66 0.60 -3.28
N ARG A 158 8.18 1.79 -3.64
CA ARG A 158 7.54 2.76 -2.76
C ARG A 158 6.03 2.72 -2.92
N TYR A 159 5.33 2.76 -1.80
CA TYR A 159 3.87 2.75 -1.71
C TYR A 159 3.37 3.91 -0.87
N SER A 160 2.26 4.52 -1.31
CA SER A 160 1.61 5.63 -0.62
C SER A 160 0.45 5.12 0.23
N PHE A 161 0.33 5.67 1.44
CA PHE A 161 -0.75 5.39 2.36
C PHE A 161 -1.39 6.69 2.83
N GLY A 162 -2.71 6.71 2.88
CA GLY A 162 -3.48 7.82 3.42
C GLY A 162 -3.33 7.98 4.94
N PRO A 163 -3.99 8.99 5.54
CA PRO A 163 -3.88 9.30 6.98
C PRO A 163 -4.24 8.16 7.94
N GLY A 164 -5.14 7.27 7.52
CA GLY A 164 -5.51 6.08 8.28
C GLY A 164 -4.56 4.89 8.10
N GLY A 165 -3.43 5.07 7.39
CA GLY A 165 -2.52 4.02 6.98
C GLY A 165 -3.09 3.10 5.90
N THR A 166 -4.10 3.55 5.16
CA THR A 166 -4.78 2.76 4.12
C THR A 166 -4.05 2.94 2.80
N TRP A 167 -3.70 1.84 2.15
CA TRP A 167 -3.13 1.85 0.80
C TRP A 167 -4.21 2.26 -0.21
N ASP A 168 -3.85 3.10 -1.15
CA ASP A 168 -4.72 3.60 -2.23
C ASP A 168 -4.97 2.56 -3.35
N GLY A 169 -4.23 1.45 -3.34
CA GLY A 169 -4.29 0.44 -4.40
C GLY A 169 -3.43 0.77 -5.62
N ALA A 170 -2.69 1.88 -5.59
CA ALA A 170 -1.82 2.28 -6.70
C ALA A 170 -0.60 1.35 -6.80
N PRO A 171 -0.13 1.03 -8.02
CA PRO A 171 1.11 0.30 -8.22
C PRO A 171 2.30 0.95 -7.53
N GLY A 172 3.21 0.12 -7.05
CA GLY A 172 4.44 0.62 -6.43
C GLY A 172 5.32 1.38 -7.42
N GLU A 173 6.01 2.40 -6.93
CA GLU A 173 7.00 3.13 -7.70
C GLU A 173 8.39 2.57 -7.41
N LYS A 174 9.11 2.13 -8.44
CA LYS A 174 10.47 1.60 -8.27
C LYS A 174 11.42 2.70 -7.77
N THR A 175 12.23 2.35 -6.78
CA THR A 175 13.21 3.25 -6.16
C THR A 175 14.62 2.66 -6.22
N SER A 176 15.64 3.53 -6.13
CA SER A 176 17.05 3.14 -6.15
C SER A 176 17.64 2.85 -4.76
N ARG A 177 16.79 2.54 -3.79
CA ARG A 177 17.19 2.37 -2.39
C ARG A 177 17.88 1.04 -2.12
#